data_AF-A0A252BSG2-F1
#
_entry.id   AF-A0A252BSG2-F1
#
_cell.length_a   1.000
_cell.length_b   1.000
_cell.length_c   1.000
_cell.angle_alpha   90.00
_cell.angle_beta   90.00
_cell.angle_gamma   90.00
#
_symmetry.space_group_name_H-M   'P 1'
#
loop_
_entity.id
_entity.type
_entity.pdbx_description
1 polymer ?
#
loop_
_entity_poly.entity_id
_entity_poly.type
_entity_poly.pdbx_seq_one_letter_code
_entity_poly.pdbx_strand_id
1 'polypeptide(L)' 'MNASVHTTAPVMVADAGIPLRDILPWGVFGLIVAALLIYFVGAEQGATSLISGHSVHEFVHDGRHLLGFPCH' A
#
# COMPACT_ATOMS: atom_id res chain seq x y z
N MET A 1 49.26 49.24 -14.42
CA MET A 1 47.98 48.68 -13.91
C MET A 1 47.83 47.33 -14.57
N ASN A 2 48.02 46.22 -13.85
CA ASN A 2 47.91 44.88 -14.45
C ASN A 2 46.73 44.17 -13.78
N ALA A 3 45.68 43.90 -14.55
CA ALA A 3 44.48 43.25 -14.06
C ALA A 3 44.70 41.73 -14.02
N SER A 4 44.64 41.14 -12.83
CA SER A 4 44.61 39.69 -12.65
C SER A 4 43.21 39.18 -13.01
N VAL A 5 43.10 38.45 -14.12
CA VAL A 5 41.86 37.77 -14.51
C VAL A 5 41.78 36.45 -13.76
N HIS A 6 40.77 36.29 -12.92
CA HIS A 6 40.46 35.01 -12.29
C HIS A 6 39.62 34.17 -13.26
N THR A 7 40.19 33.07 -13.74
CA THR A 7 39.45 32.05 -14.50
C THR A 7 38.67 31.19 -13.50
N THR A 8 37.35 31.35 -13.47
CA THR A 8 36.47 30.45 -12.71
C THR A 8 36.25 29.19 -13.52
N ALA A 9 36.70 28.04 -13.01
CA ALA A 9 36.43 26.74 -13.62
C ALA A 9 34.95 26.37 -13.43
N PRO A 10 34.30 25.74 -14.43
CA PRO A 10 32.92 25.30 -14.28
C PRO A 10 32.85 24.19 -13.21
N VAL A 11 32.00 24.37 -12.21
CA VAL A 11 31.66 23.32 -11.24
C VAL A 11 30.69 22.36 -11.92
N MET A 12 31.15 21.16 -12.24
CA MET A 12 30.23 20.07 -12.61
C MET A 12 29.40 19.72 -11.38
N VAL A 13 28.11 20.04 -11.43
CA VAL A 13 27.13 19.51 -10.50
C VAL A 13 26.93 18.05 -10.90
N ALA A 14 27.40 17.13 -10.06
CA ALA A 14 27.10 15.71 -10.24
C ALA A 14 25.58 15.52 -10.24
N ASP A 15 25.08 14.67 -11.14
CA ASP A 15 23.67 14.27 -11.19
C ASP A 15 23.26 13.78 -9.80
N ALA A 16 22.49 14.61 -9.08
CA ALA A 16 22.13 14.39 -7.69
C ALA A 16 20.88 13.50 -7.56
N GLY A 17 20.68 12.59 -8.52
CA GLY A 17 19.60 11.62 -8.50
C GLY A 17 19.89 10.49 -7.52
N ILE A 18 18.90 10.12 -6.71
CA ILE A 18 18.98 8.90 -5.89
C ILE A 18 18.93 7.70 -6.84
N PRO A 19 19.93 6.80 -6.84
CA PRO A 19 19.95 5.69 -7.78
C PRO A 19 18.81 4.69 -7.46
N LEU A 20 18.17 4.16 -8.51
CA LEU A 20 16.97 3.33 -8.37
C LEU A 20 17.18 2.09 -7.47
N ARG A 21 18.39 1.50 -7.51
CA ARG A 21 18.76 0.35 -6.66
C ARG A 21 18.69 0.65 -5.16
N ASP A 22 18.84 1.90 -4.75
CA ASP A 22 18.77 2.30 -3.34
C ASP A 22 17.31 2.43 -2.88
N ILE A 23 16.38 2.69 -3.81
CA ILE A 23 14.93 2.84 -3.54
C ILE A 23 14.19 1.50 -3.71
N LEU A 24 14.65 0.66 -4.64
CA LEU A 24 14.01 -0.60 -5.03
C LEU A 24 13.65 -1.52 -3.84
N PRO A 25 14.55 -1.80 -2.88
CA PRO A 25 14.22 -2.67 -1.74
C PRO A 25 13.07 -2.12 -0.90
N TRP A 26 13.06 -0.81 -0.64
CA TRP A 26 12.01 -0.14 0.11
C TRP A 26 10.69 -0.08 -0.67
N GLY A 27 10.76 0.14 -1.98
CA GLY A 27 9.60 0.09 -2.87
C GLY A 27 8.94 -1.30 -2.89
N VAL A 28 9.74 -2.37 -2.99
CA VAL A 28 9.25 -3.76 -2.94
C VAL A 28 8.65 -4.06 -1.57
N PHE A 29 9.31 -3.67 -0.48
CA PHE A 29 8.78 -3.83 0.87
C PHE A 29 7.43 -3.11 1.04
N GLY A 30 7.34 -1.85 0.62
CA GLY A 30 6.11 -1.07 0.65
C GLY A 30 4.99 -1.70 -0.19
N LEU A 31 5.32 -2.24 -1.37
CA LEU A 31 4.36 -2.94 -2.23
C LEU A 31 3.79 -4.19 -1.55
N ILE A 32 4.64 -4.99 -0.91
CA ILE A 32 4.20 -6.18 -0.17
C ILE A 32 3.28 -5.80 0.98
N VAL A 33 3.66 -4.78 1.78
CA VAL A 33 2.82 -4.29 2.88
C VAL A 33 1.48 -3.75 2.35
N ALA A 34 1.49 -2.97 1.27
CA ALA A 34 0.27 -2.47 0.65
C ALA A 34 -0.63 -3.61 0.15
N ALA A 35 -0.07 -4.64 -0.48
CA ALA A 35 -0.81 -5.82 -0.91
C ALA A 35 -1.44 -6.58 0.28
N LEU A 36 -0.71 -6.71 1.39
CA LEU A 36 -1.24 -7.30 2.63
C LEU A 36 -2.39 -6.46 3.19
N LEU A 37 -2.24 -5.14 3.26
CA LEU A 37 -3.30 -4.25 3.75
C LEU A 37 -4.55 -4.35 2.86
N ILE A 38 -4.38 -4.34 1.53
CA ILE A 38 -5.48 -4.53 0.59
C ILE A 38 -6.13 -5.91 0.77
N TYR A 39 -5.34 -6.96 1.00
CA TYR A 39 -5.86 -8.29 1.28
C TYR A 39 -6.67 -8.33 2.58
N PHE A 40 -6.15 -7.79 3.69
CA PHE A 40 -6.86 -7.79 4.96
C PHE A 40 -8.12 -6.92 4.89
N VAL A 41 -8.00 -5.68 4.44
CA VAL A 41 -9.17 -4.79 4.25
C VAL A 41 -10.18 -5.43 3.30
N GLY A 42 -9.71 -6.02 2.20
CA GLY A 42 -10.55 -6.73 1.25
C GLY A 42 -11.23 -7.95 1.86
N ALA A 43 -10.51 -8.81 2.59
CA ALA A 43 -11.05 -10.01 3.22
C ALA A 43 -12.08 -9.68 4.30
N GLU A 44 -11.81 -8.69 5.15
CA GLU A 44 -12.74 -8.23 6.20
C GLU A 44 -14.00 -7.59 5.61
N GLN A 45 -13.92 -7.01 4.42
CA GLN A 45 -15.07 -6.48 3.67
C GLN A 45 -15.67 -7.49 2.68
N GLY A 46 -15.24 -8.76 2.72
CA GLY A 46 -15.75 -9.83 1.86
C GLY A 46 -15.31 -9.77 0.39
N ALA A 47 -14.37 -8.90 0.01
CA ALA A 47 -13.82 -8.79 -1.35
C ALA A 47 -13.02 -10.03 -1.79
N THR A 48 -12.51 -10.84 -0.85
CA THR A 48 -11.90 -12.15 -1.12
C THR A 48 -12.83 -13.32 -0.75
N SER A 49 -14.10 -13.05 -0.45
CA SER A 49 -15.07 -14.07 -0.08
C SER A 49 -15.36 -14.98 -1.28
N LEU A 50 -14.72 -16.14 -1.32
CA LEU A 50 -14.95 -17.19 -2.34
C LEU A 50 -16.36 -17.80 -2.23
N ILE A 51 -16.99 -17.63 -1.08
CA ILE A 51 -18.38 -18.01 -0.84
C ILE A 51 -19.12 -16.70 -0.66
N SER A 52 -19.99 -16.36 -1.62
CA SER A 52 -20.95 -15.27 -1.47
C SER A 52 -21.60 -15.39 -0.10
N GLY A 53 -21.55 -14.31 0.69
CA GLY A 53 -21.97 -14.31 2.09
C GLY A 53 -23.38 -14.84 2.35
N HIS A 54 -24.22 -15.09 1.34
CA HIS A 54 -25.56 -15.68 1.46
C HIS A 54 -25.64 -16.87 2.42
N SER A 55 -24.83 -17.92 2.25
CA SER A 55 -24.94 -19.11 3.10
C SER A 55 -24.54 -18.85 4.56
N VAL A 56 -23.52 -18.01 4.78
CA VAL A 56 -23.09 -17.62 6.13
C VAL A 56 -24.06 -16.61 6.74
N HIS A 57 -24.58 -15.69 5.92
CA HIS A 57 -25.54 -14.65 6.28
C HIS A 57 -26.86 -15.29 6.68
N GLU A 58 -27.37 -16.26 5.93
CA GLU A 58 -28.55 -17.04 6.29
C GLU A 58 -28.30 -17.92 7.52
N PHE A 59 -27.17 -18.62 7.61
CA PHE A 59 -26.84 -19.43 8.80
C PHE A 59 -26.80 -18.58 10.09
N VAL A 60 -26.15 -17.41 10.06
CA VAL A 60 -26.08 -16.51 11.21
C VAL A 60 -27.42 -15.82 11.46
N HIS A 61 -28.14 -15.45 10.40
CA HIS A 61 -29.48 -14.89 10.50
C HIS A 61 -30.45 -15.89 11.15
N ASP A 62 -30.44 -17.14 10.71
CA ASP A 62 -31.25 -18.24 11.27
C ASP A 62 -30.83 -18.59 12.70
N GLY A 63 -29.54 -18.57 13.01
CA GLY A 63 -29.04 -18.76 14.38
C GLY A 63 -29.57 -17.69 15.35
N ARG A 64 -29.65 -16.43 14.92
CA ARG A 64 -30.25 -15.34 15.71
C ARG A 64 -31.74 -15.58 15.95
N HIS A 65 -32.46 -16.03 14.93
CA HIS A 65 -33.88 -16.41 15.04
C HIS A 65 -34.10 -17.59 15.98
N LEU A 66 -33.25 -18.61 15.91
CA LEU A 66 -33.30 -19.77 16.82
C LEU A 66 -33.05 -19.39 18.29
N LEU A 67 -32.22 -18.38 18.53
CA LEU A 67 -31.96 -17.84 19.86
C LEU A 67 -33.00 -16.80 20.31
N GLY A 68 -34.04 -16.55 19.50
CA GLY A 68 -35.17 -15.67 19.83
C GLY A 68 -34.87 -14.17 19.71
N PHE A 69 -33.72 -13.81 19.14
CA PHE A 69 -33.38 -12.42 18.91
C PHE A 69 -34.09 -11.90 17.65
N PRO A 70 -34.81 -10.76 17.72
CA PRO A 70 -35.54 -10.22 16.56
C PRO A 70 -34.59 -9.68 15.48
N CYS A 71 -35.01 -9.79 14.22
CA CYS A 71 -34.35 -9.16 13.07
C CYS A 71 -35.14 -7.91 12.60
N HIS A 72 -34.44 -6.83 12.26
CA HIS A 72 -34.98 -5.68 11.51
C HIS A 72 -34.08 -5.44 10.31
#